data_AF-A0A7Y5DSL7-F1
#
_entry.id   AF-A0A7Y5DSL7-F1
#
_cell.length_a   1.000
_cell.length_b   1.000
_cell.length_c   1.000
_cell.angle_alpha   90.00
_cell.angle_beta   90.00
_cell.angle_gamma   90.00
#
_symmetry.space_group_name_H-M   'P 1'
#
loop_
_entity.id
_entity.type
_entity.pdbx_description
1 polymer ?
#
loop_
_entity_poly.entity_id
_entity_poly.type
_entity_poly.pdbx_seq_one_letter_code
_entity_poly.pdbx_strand_id
1 'polypeptide(L)'
;MKEIIFLVVSYFVYTNFFGEESGCDKYASKFSCKYVVEKADYDVYYWKNVSNDNPEDERLISRVTGLVECKNKALAHSVVVHEDWNDRAYICMLVKEGKSLEKHRLLD
;
A
#
# COMPACT_ATOMS: atom_id res chain seq x y z
N MET A 1 6.17 -30.71 27.45
CA MET A 1 5.35 -30.67 26.22
C MET A 1 4.46 -29.43 26.18
N LYS A 2 3.63 -29.16 27.21
CA LYS A 2 2.82 -27.91 27.30
C LYS A 2 3.63 -26.61 27.23
N GLU A 3 4.76 -26.53 27.93
CA GLU A 3 5.68 -25.37 27.92
C GLU A 3 6.21 -25.03 26.51
N ILE A 4 6.62 -26.05 25.76
CA ILE A 4 7.14 -25.90 24.39
C ILE A 4 6.04 -25.41 23.45
N ILE A 5 4.82 -25.95 23.60
CA ILE A 5 3.66 -25.51 22.81
C ILE A 5 3.36 -24.03 23.09
N PHE A 6 3.43 -23.60 24.36
CA PHE A 6 3.22 -22.19 24.72
C PHE A 6 4.27 -21.26 24.09
N LEU A 7 5.55 -21.66 24.07
CA LEU A 7 6.63 -20.89 23.44
C LEU A 7 6.48 -20.82 21.91
N VAL A 8 6.08 -21.92 21.27
CA VAL A 8 5.86 -21.94 19.82
C VAL A 8 4.66 -21.08 19.43
N VAL A 9 3.55 -21.17 20.17
CA VAL A 9 2.35 -20.36 19.90
C VAL A 9 2.62 -18.88 20.15
N SER A 10 3.29 -18.53 21.26
CA SER A 10 3.63 -17.13 21.55
C SER A 10 4.62 -16.53 20.55
N TYR A 11 5.61 -17.29 20.11
CA TYR A 11 6.50 -16.88 19.02
C TYR A 11 5.74 -16.65 17.71
N PHE A 12 4.84 -17.58 17.36
CA PHE A 12 4.04 -17.48 16.14
C PHE A 12 3.08 -16.27 16.17
N VAL A 13 2.46 -15.99 17.32
CA VAL A 13 1.62 -14.79 17.51
C VAL A 13 2.49 -13.53 17.44
N TYR A 14 3.65 -13.49 18.08
CA TYR A 14 4.54 -12.33 18.04
C TYR A 14 5.01 -12.00 16.61
N THR A 15 5.45 -13.00 15.84
CA THR A 15 5.95 -12.79 14.47
C THR A 15 4.85 -12.40 13.48
N ASN A 16 3.64 -12.93 13.63
CA ASN A 16 2.54 -12.68 12.69
C ASN A 16 1.69 -11.46 13.05
N PHE A 17 1.60 -11.07 14.33
CA PHE A 17 0.77 -9.96 14.78
C PHE A 17 1.55 -8.71 15.18
N PHE A 18 2.66 -8.84 15.92
CA PHE A 18 3.39 -7.69 16.46
C PHE A 18 4.56 -7.21 15.59
N GLY A 19 5.11 -8.07 14.73
CA GLY A 19 6.23 -7.69 13.86
C GLY A 19 5.87 -6.71 12.73
N GLU A 20 4.58 -6.59 12.39
CA GLU A 20 4.15 -5.73 11.29
C GLU A 20 3.99 -4.27 11.70
N GLU A 21 3.58 -3.97 12.94
CA GLU A 21 3.30 -2.61 13.44
C GLU A 21 4.52 -1.98 14.13
N SER A 22 5.69 -2.03 13.48
CA SER A 22 6.92 -1.45 14.03
C SER A 22 7.18 0.01 13.60
N GLY A 23 6.26 0.61 12.85
CA GLY A 23 6.42 1.95 12.26
C GLY A 23 7.34 2.02 11.05
N CYS A 24 7.09 3.01 10.20
CA CYS A 24 7.95 3.41 9.09
C CYS A 24 7.84 4.91 8.82
N ASP A 25 8.82 5.67 9.32
CA ASP A 25 8.85 7.13 9.18
C ASP A 25 8.89 7.57 7.71
N LYS A 26 9.60 6.83 6.84
CA LYS A 26 9.69 7.13 5.40
C LYS A 26 8.31 7.28 4.78
N TYR A 27 7.33 6.47 5.18
CA TYR A 27 5.97 6.50 4.64
C TYR A 27 4.94 7.03 5.64
N ALA A 28 5.37 7.56 6.80
CA ALA A 28 4.51 7.94 7.92
C ALA A 28 3.49 6.85 8.31
N SER A 29 3.93 5.59 8.26
CA SER A 29 3.08 4.43 8.48
C SER A 29 3.26 3.88 9.89
N LYS A 30 2.19 3.32 10.46
CA LYS A 30 2.29 2.52 11.70
C LYS A 30 2.93 1.14 11.45
N PHE A 31 3.01 0.71 10.18
CA PHE A 31 3.59 -0.56 9.80
C PHE A 31 5.07 -0.44 9.43
N SER A 32 5.81 -1.54 9.55
CA SER A 32 7.22 -1.63 9.18
C SER A 32 7.44 -1.26 7.71
N CYS A 33 8.58 -0.65 7.39
CA CYS A 33 8.86 -0.28 6.00
C CYS A 33 8.84 -1.48 5.05
N LYS A 34 9.32 -2.63 5.52
CA LYS A 34 9.26 -3.88 4.76
C LYS A 34 7.82 -4.30 4.47
N TYR A 35 6.93 -4.22 5.46
CA TYR A 35 5.52 -4.51 5.25
C TYR A 35 4.90 -3.55 4.22
N VAL A 36 5.07 -2.24 4.43
CA VAL A 36 4.53 -1.19 3.57
C VAL A 36 4.99 -1.35 2.12
N VAL A 37 6.28 -1.64 1.89
CA VAL A 37 6.86 -1.71 0.55
C VAL A 37 6.54 -3.03 -0.16
N GLU A 38 6.59 -4.16 0.55
CA GLU A 38 6.60 -5.49 -0.09
C GLU A 38 5.34 -6.32 0.15
N LYS A 39 4.62 -6.11 1.26
CA LYS A 39 3.60 -7.06 1.74
C LYS A 39 2.19 -6.48 1.88
N ALA A 40 2.08 -5.18 2.06
CA ALA A 40 0.79 -4.52 2.21
C ALA A 40 0.00 -4.62 0.90
N ASP A 41 -1.30 -4.89 1.02
CA ASP A 41 -2.23 -4.79 -0.10
C ASP A 41 -2.67 -3.35 -0.28
N TYR A 42 -2.78 -2.93 -1.54
CA TYR A 42 -3.14 -1.57 -1.92
C TYR A 42 -4.26 -1.56 -2.94
N ASP A 43 -5.27 -0.73 -2.67
CA ASP A 43 -6.14 -0.21 -3.70
C ASP A 43 -5.42 0.93 -4.44
N VAL A 44 -5.29 0.78 -5.75
CA VAL A 44 -4.61 1.74 -6.60
C VAL A 44 -5.64 2.70 -7.16
N TYR A 45 -5.58 3.95 -6.72
CA TYR A 45 -6.41 5.03 -7.25
C TYR A 45 -5.58 5.89 -8.20
N TYR A 46 -6.20 6.32 -9.29
CA TYR A 46 -5.62 7.19 -10.30
C TYR A 46 -6.53 8.39 -10.55
N TRP A 47 -5.95 9.58 -10.69
CA TRP A 47 -6.62 10.81 -11.09
C TRP A 47 -6.17 11.20 -12.47
N LYS A 48 -7.13 11.22 -13.39
CA LYS A 48 -6.93 11.82 -14.70
C LYS A 48 -6.78 13.34 -14.55
N ASN A 49 -5.86 13.94 -15.29
CA ASN A 49 -5.70 15.39 -15.39
C ASN A 49 -5.67 16.13 -14.03
N VAL A 50 -4.67 15.80 -13.21
CA VAL A 50 -4.44 16.37 -11.87
C VAL A 50 -4.50 17.91 -11.83
N SER A 51 -4.13 18.57 -12.93
CA SER A 51 -4.15 20.03 -13.07
C SER A 51 -5.53 20.66 -12.92
N ASN A 52 -6.59 19.91 -13.25
CA ASN A 52 -7.97 20.40 -13.23
C ASN A 52 -8.67 20.19 -11.88
N ASP A 53 -8.03 19.50 -10.93
CA ASP A 53 -8.55 19.22 -9.57
C ASP A 53 -10.01 18.73 -9.55
N ASN A 54 -10.36 17.89 -10.51
CA ASN A 54 -11.71 17.36 -10.66
C ASN A 54 -11.85 16.02 -9.91
N PRO A 55 -12.71 15.93 -8.88
CA PRO A 55 -12.86 14.72 -8.09
C PRO A 55 -13.46 13.53 -8.87
N GLU A 56 -14.19 13.78 -9.97
CA GLU A 56 -14.76 12.73 -10.83
C GLU A 56 -13.70 11.91 -11.59
N ASP A 57 -12.47 12.43 -11.65
CA ASP A 57 -11.35 11.78 -12.29
C ASP A 57 -10.64 10.77 -11.37
N GLU A 58 -10.99 10.72 -10.08
CA GLU A 58 -10.51 9.72 -9.13
C GLU A 58 -11.17 8.37 -9.38
N ARG A 59 -10.37 7.37 -9.78
CA ARG A 59 -10.88 6.02 -10.02
C ARG A 59 -10.01 4.96 -9.37
N LEU A 60 -10.66 3.99 -8.75
CA LEU A 60 -10.03 2.73 -8.40
C LEU A 60 -9.73 1.96 -9.69
N ILE A 61 -8.46 1.73 -9.97
CA ILE A 61 -8.02 1.06 -11.21
C ILE A 61 -7.57 -0.39 -10.98
N SER A 62 -7.15 -0.74 -9.75
CA SER A 62 -6.71 -2.09 -9.42
C SER A 62 -6.52 -2.31 -7.92
N ARG A 63 -6.32 -3.57 -7.54
CA ARG A 63 -5.77 -3.96 -6.24
C ARG A 63 -4.49 -4.76 -6.47
N VAL A 64 -3.43 -4.43 -5.73
CA VAL A 64 -2.09 -5.03 -5.88
C VAL A 64 -1.42 -5.20 -4.52
N THR A 65 -0.33 -5.98 -4.47
CA THR A 65 0.49 -6.14 -3.26
C THR A 65 1.82 -5.41 -3.44
N GLY A 66 2.16 -4.53 -2.49
CA GLY A 66 3.40 -3.75 -2.48
C GLY A 66 3.34 -2.40 -3.21
N LEU A 67 4.16 -1.44 -2.76
CA LEU A 67 4.18 -0.08 -3.30
C LEU A 67 4.76 0.02 -4.71
N VAL A 68 5.73 -0.83 -5.04
CA VAL A 68 6.35 -0.88 -6.37
C VAL A 68 5.29 -1.26 -7.41
N GLU A 69 4.53 -2.33 -7.15
CA GLU A 69 3.46 -2.77 -8.04
C GLU A 69 2.33 -1.73 -8.14
N CYS A 70 2.04 -1.01 -7.06
CA CYS A 70 1.11 0.11 -7.11
C CYS A 70 1.54 1.22 -8.09
N LYS A 71 2.80 1.69 -8.00
CA LYS A 71 3.34 2.69 -8.95
C LYS A 71 3.35 2.15 -10.38
N ASN A 72 3.81 0.90 -10.57
CA ASN A 72 3.85 0.26 -11.88
C ASN A 72 2.45 0.17 -12.51
N LYS A 73 1.42 -0.16 -11.71
CA LYS A 73 0.04 -0.25 -12.19
C LYS A 73 -0.53 1.11 -12.57
N ALA A 74 -0.24 2.15 -11.78
CA ALA A 74 -0.63 3.51 -12.10
C ALA A 74 0.05 4.01 -13.38
N LEU A 75 1.35 3.75 -13.54
CA LEU A 75 2.11 4.11 -14.74
C LEU A 75 1.61 3.37 -15.99
N ALA A 76 1.30 2.07 -15.86
CA ALA A 76 0.67 1.33 -16.95
C ALA A 76 -0.71 1.91 -17.31
N HIS A 77 -1.47 2.37 -16.33
CA HIS A 77 -2.77 2.99 -16.57
C HIS A 77 -2.65 4.34 -17.29
N SER A 78 -1.69 5.19 -16.93
CA SER A 78 -1.49 6.49 -17.61
C SER A 78 -1.24 6.31 -19.12
N VAL A 79 -0.49 5.27 -19.49
CA VAL A 79 -0.26 4.91 -20.90
C VAL A 79 -1.57 4.52 -21.61
N VAL A 80 -2.43 3.75 -20.95
CA VAL A 80 -3.73 3.31 -21.50
C VAL A 80 -4.69 4.48 -21.71
N VAL A 81 -4.68 5.47 -20.81
CA VAL A 81 -5.54 6.66 -20.92
C VAL A 81 -4.90 7.80 -21.71
N HIS A 82 -3.71 7.57 -22.30
CA HIS A 82 -2.94 8.53 -23.08
C HIS A 82 -2.62 9.83 -22.32
N GLU A 83 -2.23 9.72 -21.05
CA GLU A 83 -1.77 10.85 -20.25
C GLU A 83 -0.26 10.81 -20.02
N ASP A 84 0.34 12.00 -19.96
CA ASP A 84 1.70 12.17 -19.48
C ASP A 84 1.79 11.78 -18.00
N TRP A 85 2.88 11.10 -17.63
CA TRP A 85 3.07 10.65 -16.26
C TRP A 85 3.24 11.82 -15.30
N ASN A 86 2.52 11.76 -14.18
CA ASN A 86 2.65 12.69 -13.06
C ASN A 86 2.59 11.90 -11.74
N ASP A 87 3.61 12.00 -10.90
CA ASP A 87 3.65 11.27 -9.62
C ASP A 87 2.51 11.65 -8.66
N ARG A 88 1.85 12.79 -8.87
CA ARG A 88 0.66 13.19 -8.12
C ARG A 88 -0.62 12.50 -8.59
N ALA A 89 -0.62 11.90 -9.78
CA ALA A 89 -1.80 11.30 -10.42
C ALA A 89 -2.23 9.97 -9.80
N TYR A 90 -1.53 9.46 -8.79
CA TYR A 90 -1.90 8.21 -8.14
C TYR A 90 -1.77 8.27 -6.62
N ILE A 91 -2.46 7.34 -5.95
CA ILE A 91 -2.26 7.02 -4.54
C ILE A 91 -2.41 5.51 -4.35
N CYS A 92 -1.57 4.95 -3.49
CA CYS A 92 -1.68 3.59 -3.00
C CYS A 92 -2.43 3.62 -1.67
N MET A 93 -3.68 3.19 -1.65
CA MET A 93 -4.47 3.12 -0.43
C MET A 93 -4.26 1.76 0.24
N LEU A 94 -3.53 1.71 1.37
CA LEU A 94 -3.28 0.49 2.11
C LEU A 94 -4.61 -0.08 2.60
N VAL A 95 -4.86 -1.35 2.29
CA VAL A 95 -6.05 -2.09 2.73
C VAL A 95 -5.62 -3.23 3.63
N LYS A 96 -6.24 -3.33 4.80
CA LYS A 96 -6.09 -4.48 5.71
C LYS A 96 -7.48 -4.85 6.23
N GLU A 97 -7.80 -6.14 6.20
CA GLU A 97 -9.12 -6.66 6.63
C GLU A 97 -10.31 -5.96 5.95
N GLY A 98 -10.15 -5.62 4.66
CA GLY A 98 -11.19 -4.94 3.88
C GLY A 98 -11.38 -3.45 4.21
N LYS A 99 -10.54 -2.87 5.06
CA LYS A 99 -10.60 -1.44 5.42
C LYS A 99 -9.39 -0.70 4.85
N SER A 100 -9.65 0.45 4.25
CA SER A 100 -8.62 1.42 3.88
C SER A 100 -8.06 2.09 5.14
N LEU A 101 -6.74 2.05 5.31
CA LEU A 101 -6.07 2.52 6.53
C LEU A 101 -5.19 3.75 6.27
N GLU A 102 -4.27 3.65 5.31
CA GLU A 102 -3.21 4.62 5.09
C GLU A 102 -3.04 4.93 3.60
N LYS A 103 -2.58 6.13 3.26
CA LYS A 103 -2.35 6.57 1.89
C LYS A 103 -0.86 6.73 1.66
N HIS A 104 -0.33 6.02 0.67
CA HIS A 104 1.10 6.02 0.36
C HIS A 104 1.37 6.31 -1.13
N ARG A 105 2.60 6.75 -1.41
CA ARG A 105 3.21 6.75 -2.74
C ARG A 105 4.58 6.10 -2.61
N LEU A 106 5.07 5.49 -3.69
CA LEU A 106 6.46 5.03 -3.68
C LEU A 106 7.37 6.27 -3.68
N LEU A 107 8.16 6.40 -2.62
CA LEU A 107 9.20 7.41 -2.47
C LEU A 107 10.52 6.82 -2.92
N ASP A 108 11.09 7.38 -3.98
CA ASP A 108 12.40 6.99 -4.52
C ASP A 108 13.53 7.33 -3.53
#